data_AF-A0A536BJN7-F1
#
_entry.id   AF-A0A536BJN7-F1
#
_cell.length_a   1.000
_cell.length_b   1.000
_cell.length_c   1.000
_cell.angle_alpha   90.00
_cell.angle_beta   90.00
_cell.angle_gamma   90.00
#
_symmetry.space_group_name_H-M   'P 1'
#
loop_
_entity.id
_entity.type
_entity.pdbx_description
1 polymer ?
#
loop_
_entity_poly.entity_id
_entity_poly.type
_entity_poly.pdbx_seq_one_letter_code
_entity_poly.pdbx_strand_id
1 'polypeptide(L)'
;MTDRPSSTRTHGFLFADLREYTSFVERRGDRAATELLRVYRELVRGVLAEFDGAEIKTEGDSFYVVFASVGSAVSCALAIQDRAAGTTASDPERPITVGIGIHA
;
A
#
# COMPACT_ATOMS: atom_id res chain seq x y z
N MET A 1 -8.73 -39.34 -18.86
CA MET A 1 -8.89 -37.95 -18.39
C MET A 1 -8.00 -37.80 -17.17
N THR A 2 -6.75 -37.41 -17.39
CA THR A 2 -5.72 -37.35 -16.34
C THR A 2 -5.95 -36.10 -15.50
N ASP A 3 -6.40 -36.30 -14.26
CA ASP A 3 -6.45 -35.26 -13.24
C ASP A 3 -5.01 -34.86 -12.91
N ARG A 4 -4.63 -33.62 -13.26
CA ARG A 4 -3.30 -33.08 -12.96
C ARG A 4 -3.36 -32.53 -11.54
N PRO A 5 -2.46 -32.93 -10.62
CA PRO A 5 -2.48 -32.40 -9.26
C PRO A 5 -2.44 -30.87 -9.30
N SER A 6 -3.37 -30.22 -8.60
CA SER A 6 -3.35 -28.77 -8.45
C SER A 6 -2.03 -28.40 -7.76
N SER A 7 -1.18 -27.64 -8.46
CA SER A 7 0.04 -27.14 -7.85
C SER A 7 -0.35 -26.18 -6.73
N THR A 8 -0.05 -26.50 -5.48
CA THR A 8 -0.18 -25.57 -4.36
C THR A 8 0.63 -24.31 -4.67
N ARG A 9 -0.03 -23.16 -4.71
CA ARG A 9 0.60 -21.86 -4.97
C ARG A 9 0.49 -20.99 -3.72
N THR A 10 1.64 -20.62 -3.15
CA THR A 10 1.74 -19.63 -2.08
C THR A 10 1.58 -18.23 -2.66
N HIS A 11 0.69 -17.43 -2.09
CA HIS A 11 0.47 -16.04 -2.48
C HIS A 11 1.10 -15.11 -1.45
N GLY A 12 1.52 -13.93 -1.88
CA GLY A 12 1.91 -12.87 -0.96
C GLY A 12 0.70 -11.99 -0.66
N PHE A 13 0.42 -11.72 0.60
CA PHE A 13 -0.59 -10.76 1.03
C PHE A 13 0.09 -9.56 1.66
N LEU A 14 -0.31 -8.37 1.25
CA LEU A 14 0.20 -7.11 1.76
C LEU A 14 -0.95 -6.27 2.31
N PHE A 15 -0.73 -5.73 3.50
CA PHE A 15 -1.61 -4.80 4.17
C PHE A 15 -0.83 -3.49 4.34
N ALA A 16 -1.34 -2.38 3.83
CA ALA A 16 -0.71 -1.06 3.97
C ALA A 16 -1.70 -0.07 4.58
N ASP A 17 -1.21 0.85 5.42
CA ASP A 17 -2.03 1.78 6.20
C ASP A 17 -1.32 3.13 6.36
N LEU A 18 -2.04 4.25 6.24
CA LEU A 18 -1.47 5.59 6.39
C LEU A 18 -1.44 5.98 7.87
N ARG A 19 -0.23 5.99 8.45
CA ARG A 19 -0.02 6.33 9.85
C ARG A 19 -0.33 7.80 10.12
N GLU A 20 -0.72 8.07 11.37
CA GLU A 20 -0.99 9.42 11.87
C GLU A 20 -2.09 10.19 11.13
N TYR A 21 -2.89 9.51 10.29
CA TYR A 21 -3.95 10.15 9.49
C TYR A 21 -4.99 10.85 10.36
N THR A 22 -5.49 10.18 11.41
CA THR A 22 -6.46 10.76 12.35
C THR A 22 -5.93 12.06 12.98
N SER A 23 -4.69 12.03 13.48
CA SER A 23 -4.09 13.21 14.10
C SER A 23 -3.77 14.29 13.08
N PHE A 24 -3.52 13.95 11.82
CA PHE A 24 -3.39 14.93 10.74
C PHE A 24 -4.72 15.64 10.45
N VAL A 25 -5.83 14.90 10.41
CA VAL A 25 -7.19 15.45 10.23
C VAL A 25 -7.49 16.46 11.33
N GLU A 26 -7.25 16.10 12.59
CA GLU A 26 -7.49 16.98 13.75
C GLU A 26 -6.71 18.30 13.67
N ARG A 27 -5.47 18.27 13.16
CA ARG A 27 -4.60 19.46 13.09
C ARG A 27 -4.80 20.32 11.85
N ARG A 28 -5.12 19.70 10.71
CA ARG A 28 -5.12 20.36 9.38
C ARG A 28 -6.50 20.47 8.74
N GLY A 29 -7.49 19.79 9.30
CA GLY A 29 -8.87 19.76 8.82
C GLY A 29 -9.11 18.85 7.61
N ASP A 30 -10.38 18.59 7.35
CA ASP A 30 -10.85 17.56 6.40
C ASP A 30 -10.35 17.76 4.97
N ARG A 31 -10.27 19.01 4.51
CA ARG A 31 -9.81 19.32 3.15
C ARG A 31 -8.35 18.90 2.93
N ALA A 32 -7.48 19.23 3.89
CA ALA A 32 -6.08 18.84 3.81
C ALA A 32 -5.92 17.32 3.93
N ALA A 33 -6.69 16.68 4.81
CA ALA A 33 -6.67 15.24 4.98
C ALA A 33 -7.14 14.50 3.71
N THR A 34 -8.19 14.99 3.06
CA THR A 34 -8.69 14.43 1.80
C THR A 34 -7.62 14.45 0.71
N GLU A 35 -6.88 15.57 0.59
CA GLU A 35 -5.78 15.66 -0.36
C GLU A 35 -4.61 14.74 0.01
N LEU A 36 -4.25 14.63 1.30
CA LEU A 36 -3.21 13.71 1.75
C LEU A 36 -3.57 12.26 1.40
N LEU A 37 -4.82 11.86 1.69
CA LEU A 37 -5.33 10.53 1.38
C LEU A 37 -5.34 10.26 -0.13
N ARG A 38 -5.69 11.27 -0.95
CA ARG A 38 -5.64 11.16 -2.41
C ARG A 38 -4.21 10.90 -2.90
N VAL A 39 -3.24 11.70 -2.46
CA VAL A 39 -1.83 11.55 -2.85
C VAL A 39 -1.28 10.19 -2.40
N TYR A 40 -1.56 9.78 -1.16
CA TYR A 40 -1.15 8.47 -0.66
C TYR A 40 -1.74 7.32 -1.49
N ARG A 41 -3.04 7.38 -1.84
CA ARG A 41 -3.67 6.34 -2.67
C ARG A 41 -3.09 6.27 -4.08
N GLU A 42 -2.82 7.42 -4.69
CA GLU A 42 -2.18 7.50 -6.01
C GLU A 42 -0.76 6.90 -5.97
N LEU A 43 0.02 7.22 -4.94
CA LEU A 43 1.35 6.67 -4.71
C LEU A 43 1.30 5.15 -4.57
N VAL A 44 0.48 4.63 -3.67
CA VAL A 44 0.38 3.18 -3.43
C VAL A 44 -0.04 2.46 -4.70
N ARG A 45 -1.11 2.91 -5.37
CA ARG A 45 -1.60 2.28 -6.61
C ARG A 45 -0.59 2.31 -7.73
N GLY A 46 0.18 3.39 -7.86
CA GLY A 46 1.29 3.46 -8.81
C GLY A 46 2.32 2.37 -8.56
N VAL A 47 2.70 2.14 -7.31
CA VAL A 47 3.62 1.04 -6.96
C VAL A 47 2.96 -0.32 -7.14
N LEU A 48 1.70 -0.52 -6.76
CA LEU A 48 1.03 -1.82 -6.95
C LEU A 48 1.05 -2.25 -8.43
N ALA A 49 0.81 -1.31 -9.35
CA ALA A 49 0.84 -1.57 -10.78
C ALA A 49 2.22 -2.00 -11.31
N GLU A 50 3.31 -1.51 -10.70
CA GLU A 50 4.68 -1.88 -11.08
C GLU A 50 5.10 -3.28 -10.64
N PHE A 51 4.45 -3.82 -9.60
CA PHE A 51 4.77 -5.11 -9.00
C PHE A 51 3.67 -6.17 -9.22
N ASP A 52 2.75 -5.93 -10.14
CA ASP A 52 1.61 -6.81 -10.45
C ASP A 52 0.76 -7.15 -9.20
N GLY A 53 0.60 -6.19 -8.29
CA GLY A 53 -0.22 -6.31 -7.11
C GLY A 53 -1.70 -6.13 -7.43
N ALA A 54 -2.53 -7.11 -7.06
CA ALA A 54 -3.98 -7.02 -7.22
C ALA A 54 -4.62 -6.47 -5.94
N GLU A 55 -5.16 -5.25 -6.00
CA GLU A 55 -5.95 -4.65 -4.94
C GLU A 55 -7.22 -5.50 -4.72
N ILE A 56 -7.34 -6.12 -3.53
CA ILE A 56 -8.55 -6.85 -3.12
C ILE A 56 -9.61 -5.83 -2.70
N LYS A 57 -9.24 -4.92 -1.80
CA LYS A 57 -10.10 -3.87 -1.27
C LYS A 57 -9.29 -2.76 -0.59
N THR A 58 -9.98 -1.66 -0.35
CA THR A 58 -9.55 -0.60 0.57
C THR A 58 -10.60 -0.39 1.65
N GLU A 59 -10.16 -0.14 2.88
CA GLU A 59 -11.02 0.26 3.99
C GLU A 59 -10.41 1.50 4.64
N GLY A 60 -11.08 2.65 4.51
CA GLY A 60 -10.48 3.93 4.90
C GLY A 60 -9.21 4.23 4.09
N ASP A 61 -8.10 4.40 4.78
CA ASP A 61 -6.76 4.59 4.24
C ASP A 61 -5.95 3.28 4.15
N SER A 62 -6.53 2.14 4.53
CA SER A 62 -5.85 0.86 4.43
C SER A 62 -6.05 0.20 3.06
N PHE A 63 -5.01 -0.48 2.57
CA PHE A 63 -4.99 -1.31 1.36
C PHE A 63 -4.82 -2.78 1.72
N TYR A 64 -5.55 -3.65 1.03
CA TYR A 64 -5.42 -5.10 1.09
C TYR A 64 -5.09 -5.60 -0.31
N VAL A 65 -3.92 -6.21 -0.49
CA VAL A 65 -3.38 -6.56 -1.81
C VAL A 65 -2.88 -7.99 -1.82
N VAL A 66 -3.09 -8.69 -2.94
CA VAL A 66 -2.53 -10.02 -3.19
C VAL A 66 -1.53 -10.01 -4.35
N PHE A 67 -0.51 -10.83 -4.20
CA PHE A 67 0.56 -11.04 -5.18
C PHE A 67 0.70 -12.53 -5.49
N ALA A 68 1.14 -12.86 -6.71
CA ALA A 68 1.43 -14.22 -7.12
C ALA A 68 2.63 -14.84 -6.38
N SER A 69 3.44 -14.03 -5.69
CA SER A 69 4.57 -14.46 -4.87
C SER A 69 4.79 -13.54 -3.67
N VAL A 70 5.35 -14.09 -2.59
CA VAL A 70 5.76 -13.31 -1.40
C VAL A 70 6.88 -12.32 -1.73
N GLY A 71 7.79 -12.68 -2.64
CA GLY A 71 8.90 -11.81 -3.06
C GLY A 71 8.41 -10.52 -3.75
N SER A 72 7.36 -10.63 -4.57
CA SER A 72 6.70 -9.46 -5.17
C SER A 72 6.07 -8.56 -4.11
N ALA A 73 5.40 -9.13 -3.11
CA ALA A 73 4.82 -8.37 -2.00
C ALA A 73 5.89 -7.61 -1.20
N VAL A 74 7.01 -8.26 -0.86
CA VAL A 74 8.13 -7.61 -0.15
C VAL A 74 8.75 -6.49 -0.97
N SER A 75 8.98 -6.73 -2.26
CA SER A 75 9.58 -5.71 -3.15
C SER A 75 8.66 -4.50 -3.32
N CYS A 76 7.36 -4.74 -3.48
CA CYS A 76 6.34 -3.71 -3.52
C CYS A 76 6.31 -2.90 -2.22
N ALA A 77 6.36 -3.55 -1.06
CA ALA A 77 6.38 -2.89 0.24
C ALA A 77 7.59 -1.95 0.40
N LEU A 78 8.78 -2.39 0.00
CA LEU A 78 9.99 -1.56 0.04
C LEU A 78 9.86 -0.34 -0.87
N ALA A 79 9.31 -0.51 -2.07
CA ALA A 79 9.08 0.58 -3.01
C ALA A 79 8.03 1.59 -2.50
N ILE A 80 6.98 1.13 -1.81
CA ILE A 80 6.01 2.01 -1.14
C ILE A 80 6.71 2.86 -0.07
N GLN A 81 7.53 2.24 0.78
CA GLN A 81 8.27 2.95 1.83
C GLN A 81 9.21 4.01 1.26
N ASP A 82 9.99 3.65 0.23
CA ASP A 82 10.92 4.57 -0.42
C ASP A 82 10.21 5.77 -1.06
N ARG A 83 9.13 5.52 -1.82
CA ARG A 83 8.35 6.61 -2.43
C ARG A 83 7.67 7.48 -1.38
N ALA A 84 7.11 6.89 -0.34
CA ALA A 84 6.49 7.65 0.74
C ALA A 84 7.49 8.57 1.44
N ALA A 85 8.71 8.08 1.69
CA ALA A 85 9.79 8.89 2.24
C ALA A 85 10.19 10.02 1.28
N GLY A 86 10.34 9.73 -0.01
CA GLY A 86 10.65 10.73 -1.04
C GLY A 86 9.57 11.81 -1.20
N THR A 87 8.29 11.42 -1.20
CA THR A 87 7.15 12.35 -1.25
C THR A 87 7.12 13.24 0.00
N THR A 88 7.33 12.67 1.19
CA THR A 88 7.39 13.41 2.45
C THR A 88 8.55 14.41 2.48
N ALA A 89 9.73 14.00 1.99
CA ALA A 89 10.88 14.89 1.91
C ALA A 89 10.66 16.05 0.93
N SER A 90 9.93 15.80 -0.14
CA SER A 90 9.61 16.82 -1.16
C SER A 90 8.49 17.77 -0.72
N ASP A 91 7.59 17.31 0.15
CA ASP A 91 6.52 18.12 0.71
C ASP A 91 6.26 17.79 2.20
N PRO A 92 6.99 18.44 3.12
CA PRO A 92 6.82 18.22 4.55
C PRO A 92 5.46 18.62 5.11
N GLU A 93 4.67 19.42 4.39
CA GLU A 93 3.32 19.83 4.82
C GLU A 93 2.29 18.71 4.62
N ARG A 94 2.63 17.69 3.82
CA ARG A 94 1.82 16.50 3.54
C ARG A 94 2.63 15.22 3.77
N PRO A 95 2.97 14.90 5.03
CA PRO A 95 3.80 13.73 5.33
C PRO A 95 3.04 12.44 5.07
N ILE A 96 3.64 11.53 4.31
CA ILE A 96 3.14 10.19 4.03
C ILE A 96 4.01 9.20 4.79
N THR A 97 3.45 8.63 5.86
CA THR A 97 4.10 7.57 6.65
C THR A 97 3.25 6.31 6.54
N VAL A 98 3.85 5.21 6.07
CA VAL A 98 3.09 4.00 5.76
C VAL A 98 3.49 2.86 6.70
N GLY A 99 2.51 2.22 7.32
CA GLY A 99 2.71 0.93 7.98
C GLY A 99 2.43 -0.20 7.00
N ILE A 100 3.29 -1.23 6.94
CA ILE A 100 3.08 -2.37 6.03
C ILE A 100 3.27 -3.69 6.78
N GLY A 101 2.32 -4.61 6.60
CA GLY A 101 2.38 -6.00 7.04
C GLY A 101 2.32 -6.95 5.85
N ILE A 102 3.05 -8.08 5.93
CA ILE A 102 3.11 -9.08 4.85
C ILE A 102 2.84 -10.47 5.43
N HIS A 103 2.08 -11.29 4.70
CA HIS A 103 1.78 -12.68 5.02
C HIS A 103 1.91 -13.58 3.77
N ALA A 104 2.13 -14.89 3.98
CA ALA A 104 2.27 -15.91 2.93
C ALA A 104 1.39 -17.14 3.20
#